data_AF-A0A081CFF3-F1
#
_entry.id   AF-A0A081CFF3-F1
#
_cell.length_a   1.000
_cell.length_b   1.000
_cell.length_c   1.000
_cell.angle_alpha   90.00
_cell.angle_beta   90.00
_cell.angle_gamma   90.00
#
_symmetry.space_group_name_H-M   'P 1'
#
loop_
_entity.id
_entity.type
_entity.pdbx_description
1 polymer ?
#
loop_
_entity_poly.entity_id
_entity_poly.type
_entity_poly.pdbx_seq_one_letter_code
_entity_poly.pdbx_strand_id
1 'polypeptide(L)'
;MAGPNLELFKFGMYLFFPLAVMVHYGDPEWYHRNVLPIRDQFWPKEESLYRPPRTSDDVRTALDEMKQKRLARREERLKLDQAQSSHREASEPKVVSMLKDAAQTNERLV
;
A
#
# COMPACT_ATOMS: atom_id res chain seq x y z
N MET A 1 -24.24 18.79 -58.23
CA MET A 1 -24.94 17.95 -57.25
C MET A 1 -24.79 16.51 -57.71
N ALA A 2 -23.89 15.74 -57.10
CA ALA A 2 -23.74 14.32 -57.44
C ALA A 2 -25.03 13.61 -57.01
N GLY A 3 -25.75 13.05 -57.98
CA GLY A 3 -27.11 12.52 -57.82
C GLY A 3 -27.21 11.28 -56.91
N PRO A 4 -28.29 10.49 -57.03
CA PRO A 4 -28.64 9.40 -56.11
C PRO A 4 -27.52 8.39 -55.80
N ASN A 5 -26.56 8.21 -56.72
CA ASN A 5 -25.40 7.33 -56.53
C ASN A 5 -24.49 7.78 -55.38
N LEU A 6 -24.37 9.09 -55.12
CA LEU A 6 -23.55 9.60 -54.01
C LEU A 6 -24.24 9.33 -52.67
N GLU A 7 -25.57 9.34 -52.64
CA GLU A 7 -26.33 9.01 -51.44
C GLU A 7 -26.15 7.52 -51.09
N LEU A 8 -26.29 6.62 -52.07
CA LEU A 8 -26.03 5.18 -51.87
C LEU A 8 -24.62 4.89 -51.34
N PHE A 9 -23.60 5.60 -51.86
CA PHE A 9 -22.22 5.44 -51.37
C PHE A 9 -22.08 5.85 -49.90
N LYS A 10 -22.66 7.01 -49.52
CA LYS A 10 -22.63 7.48 -48.13
C LYS A 10 -23.36 6.51 -47.21
N PHE A 11 -24.54 6.03 -47.60
CA PHE A 11 -25.27 5.02 -46.84
C PHE A 11 -24.47 3.73 -46.68
N GLY A 12 -23.85 3.25 -47.76
CA GLY A 12 -22.96 2.08 -47.72
C GLY A 12 -21.80 2.29 -46.76
N MET A 13 -21.14 3.45 -46.79
CA MET A 13 -20.05 3.79 -45.88
C MET A 13 -20.51 3.88 -44.41
N TYR A 14 -21.67 4.49 -44.15
CA TYR A 14 -22.21 4.61 -42.80
C TYR A 14 -22.62 3.27 -42.19
N LEU A 15 -22.97 2.28 -43.02
CA LEU A 15 -23.22 0.92 -42.54
C LEU A 15 -21.92 0.11 -42.44
N PHE A 16 -21.08 0.17 -43.47
CA PHE A 16 -19.86 -0.61 -43.56
C PHE A 16 -18.85 -0.24 -42.47
N PHE A 17 -18.64 1.05 -42.22
CA PHE A 17 -17.64 1.50 -41.25
C PHE A 17 -17.89 0.95 -39.83
N PRO A 18 -19.06 1.14 -39.20
CA PRO A 18 -19.33 0.58 -37.88
C PRO A 18 -19.36 -0.95 -37.89
N LEU A 19 -19.87 -1.61 -38.96
CA LEU A 19 -19.82 -3.07 -39.04
C LEU A 19 -18.38 -3.60 -39.10
N ALA A 20 -17.52 -2.99 -39.91
CA ALA A 20 -16.13 -3.40 -40.06
C ALA A 20 -15.36 -3.23 -38.74
N VAL A 21 -15.58 -2.10 -38.05
CA VAL A 21 -15.02 -1.85 -36.71
C VAL A 21 -15.53 -2.90 -35.73
N MET A 22 -16.83 -3.23 -35.75
CA MET A 22 -17.41 -4.25 -34.87
C MET A 22 -16.82 -5.65 -35.15
N VAL A 23 -16.66 -6.04 -36.42
CA VAL A 23 -16.08 -7.35 -36.75
C VAL A 23 -14.60 -7.42 -36.38
N HIS A 24 -13.85 -6.32 -36.51
CA HIS A 24 -12.43 -6.30 -36.19
C HIS A 24 -12.15 -6.25 -34.69
N TYR A 25 -12.83 -5.37 -33.94
CA TYR A 25 -12.60 -5.17 -32.51
C TYR A 25 -13.55 -5.97 -31.61
N GLY A 26 -14.65 -6.48 -32.15
CA GLY A 26 -15.60 -7.32 -31.42
C GLY A 26 -15.19 -8.79 -31.34
N ASP A 27 -14.06 -9.17 -31.93
CA ASP A 27 -13.47 -10.49 -31.73
C ASP A 27 -13.14 -10.68 -30.23
N PRO A 28 -13.71 -11.68 -29.55
CA PRO A 28 -13.36 -11.99 -28.16
C PRO A 28 -11.85 -12.16 -27.96
N GLU A 29 -11.15 -12.76 -28.91
CA GLU A 29 -9.69 -12.94 -28.84
C GLU A 29 -8.94 -11.62 -28.84
N TRP A 30 -9.40 -10.63 -29.63
CA TRP A 30 -8.81 -9.30 -29.65
C TRP A 30 -8.92 -8.62 -28.27
N TYR A 31 -10.09 -8.71 -27.64
CA TYR A 31 -10.32 -8.17 -26.29
C TYR A 31 -9.41 -8.85 -25.25
N HIS A 32 -9.33 -10.18 -25.27
CA HIS A 32 -8.50 -10.94 -24.35
C HIS A 32 -7.01 -10.60 -24.46
N ARG A 33 -6.51 -10.30 -25.65
CA ARG A 33 -5.09 -10.01 -25.90
C ARG A 33 -4.71 -8.56 -25.65
N ASN A 34 -5.61 -7.62 -25.96
CA ASN A 34 -5.27 -6.19 -25.95
C ASN A 34 -5.81 -5.45 -24.72
N VAL A 35 -6.97 -5.85 -24.18
CA VAL A 35 -7.63 -5.11 -23.09
C VAL A 35 -7.35 -5.74 -21.73
N LEU A 36 -7.45 -7.06 -21.60
CA LEU A 36 -7.26 -7.73 -20.31
C LEU A 36 -5.85 -7.52 -19.70
N PRO A 37 -4.74 -7.60 -20.46
CA PRO A 37 -3.43 -7.39 -19.86
C PRO A 37 -3.23 -5.98 -19.29
N ILE A 38 -3.89 -4.98 -19.90
CA ILE A 38 -3.85 -3.59 -19.42
C ILE A 38 -4.60 -3.47 -18.09
N ARG A 39 -5.72 -4.18 -17.92
CA ARG A 39 -6.47 -4.20 -16.65
C ARG A 39 -5.59 -4.70 -15.51
N ASP A 40 -4.81 -5.76 -15.74
CA ASP A 40 -3.97 -6.37 -14.72
C ASP A 40 -2.74 -5.51 -14.37
N GLN A 41 -2.35 -4.57 -15.24
CA GLN A 41 -1.32 -3.57 -14.94
C GLN A 41 -1.86 -2.42 -14.08
N PHE A 42 -3.12 -2.03 -14.28
CA PHE A 42 -3.75 -0.94 -13.54
C PHE A 42 -4.32 -1.37 -12.19
N TRP A 43 -4.89 -2.58 -12.12
CA TRP A 43 -5.53 -3.06 -10.91
C TRP A 43 -4.57 -3.89 -10.06
N PRO A 44 -4.49 -3.63 -8.74
CA PRO A 44 -3.73 -4.50 -7.85
C PRO A 44 -4.28 -5.93 -7.92
N LYS A 45 -3.36 -6.90 -7.98
CA LYS A 45 -3.71 -8.32 -8.05
C LYS A 45 -4.63 -8.69 -6.89
N GLU A 46 -5.66 -9.48 -7.14
CA GLU A 46 -6.63 -9.91 -6.14
C GLU A 46 -6.00 -10.65 -4.94
N GLU A 47 -4.82 -11.25 -5.14
CA GLU A 47 -4.01 -11.87 -4.08
C GLU A 47 -3.39 -10.86 -3.11
N SER A 48 -3.09 -9.65 -3.59
CA SER A 48 -2.52 -8.57 -2.78
C SER A 48 -3.58 -7.82 -1.96
N LEU A 49 -4.86 -8.02 -2.29
CA LEU A 49 -5.95 -7.38 -1.58
C LEU A 49 -6.15 -8.02 -0.20
N TYR A 50 -6.25 -7.16 0.81
CA TYR A 50 -6.67 -7.59 2.14
C TYR A 50 -8.09 -8.18 2.06
N ARG A 51 -8.22 -9.44 2.50
CA ARG A 51 -9.50 -10.14 2.58
C ARG A 51 -10.02 -10.03 4.01
N PRO A 52 -11.13 -9.30 4.24
CA PRO A 52 -11.73 -9.24 5.57
C PRO A 52 -12.15 -10.64 6.02
N PRO A 53 -11.95 -11.00 7.31
CA PRO A 53 -12.39 -12.27 7.85
C PRO A 53 -13.90 -12.41 7.70
N ARG A 54 -14.37 -13.56 7.18
CA ARG A 54 -15.79 -13.79 6.87
C ARG A 54 -16.46 -14.78 7.81
N THR A 55 -15.68 -15.64 8.46
CA THR A 55 -16.18 -16.60 9.45
C THR A 55 -15.75 -16.21 10.86
N SER A 56 -16.43 -16.75 11.88
CA SER A 56 -16.07 -16.52 13.28
C SER A 56 -14.65 -16.98 13.61
N ASP A 57 -14.19 -18.05 12.98
CA ASP A 57 -12.87 -18.60 13.20
C ASP A 57 -11.80 -17.71 12.58
N ASP A 58 -12.03 -17.19 11.37
CA ASP A 58 -11.14 -16.19 10.73
C ASP A 58 -10.99 -14.93 11.60
N VAL A 59 -12.08 -14.49 12.23
CA VAL A 59 -12.07 -13.32 13.12
C VAL A 59 -11.20 -13.58 14.34
N ARG A 60 -11.27 -14.78 14.93
CA ARG A 60 -10.42 -15.15 16.08
C ARG A 60 -8.95 -15.17 15.69
N THR A 61 -8.60 -15.81 14.58
CA THR A 61 -7.23 -15.85 14.07
C THR A 61 -6.68 -14.45 13.79
N ALA A 62 -7.45 -13.61 13.09
CA ALA A 62 -7.06 -12.23 12.82
C ALA A 62 -6.86 -11.40 14.10
N LEU A 63 -7.70 -11.60 15.12
CA LEU A 63 -7.53 -10.93 16.42
C LEU A 63 -6.24 -11.35 17.13
N ASP A 64 -5.90 -12.64 17.09
CA ASP A 64 -4.69 -13.14 17.72
C ASP A 64 -3.43 -12.65 16.99
N GLU A 65 -3.43 -12.61 15.66
CA GLU A 65 -2.37 -11.97 14.87
C GLU A 65 -2.22 -10.48 15.22
N MET A 66 -3.33 -9.76 15.36
CA MET A 66 -3.32 -8.35 15.76
C MET A 66 -2.74 -8.16 17.18
N LYS A 67 -3.06 -9.04 18.13
CA LYS A 67 -2.47 -9.00 19.48
C LYS A 67 -0.97 -9.23 19.42
N GLN A 68 -0.52 -10.24 18.68
CA GLN A 68 0.92 -10.54 18.52
C GLN A 68 1.66 -9.36 17.88
N LYS A 69 1.11 -8.76 16.83
CA LYS A 69 1.68 -7.57 16.18
C LYS A 69 1.80 -6.37 17.14
N ARG A 70 0.82 -6.20 18.04
CA ARG A 70 0.87 -5.15 19.07
C ARG A 70 1.96 -5.40 20.11
N LEU A 71 2.13 -6.64 20.55
CA LEU A 71 3.17 -7.02 21.50
C LEU A 71 4.57 -6.84 20.88
N ALA A 72 4.79 -7.34 19.67
CA ALA A 72 6.05 -7.17 18.95
C ALA A 72 6.43 -5.69 18.78
N ARG A 73 5.49 -4.84 18.35
CA ARG A 73 5.72 -3.39 18.25
C ARG A 73 6.04 -2.73 19.59
N ARG A 74 5.46 -3.22 20.69
CA ARG A 74 5.76 -2.72 22.04
C ARG A 74 7.18 -3.10 22.46
N GLU A 75 7.59 -4.33 22.19
CA GLU A 75 8.95 -4.80 22.48
C GLU A 75 10.01 -4.04 21.66
N GLU A 76 9.76 -3.79 20.38
CA GLU A 76 10.63 -2.98 19.53
C GLU A 76 10.83 -1.57 20.09
N ARG A 77 9.74 -0.93 20.55
CA ARG A 77 9.81 0.39 21.20
C ARG A 77 10.65 0.36 22.48
N LEU A 78 10.43 -0.62 23.34
CA LEU A 78 11.21 -0.76 24.58
C LEU A 78 12.70 -0.99 24.31
N LYS A 79 13.04 -1.79 23.29
CA LYS A 79 14.44 -2.00 22.87
C LYS A 79 15.08 -0.71 22.35
N LEU A 80 14.35 0.08 21.56
CA LEU A 80 14.81 1.38 21.08
C LEU A 80 15.03 2.37 22.23
N ASP A 81 14.09 2.43 23.17
CA ASP A 81 14.20 3.31 24.36
C ASP A 81 15.39 2.91 25.25
N GLN A 82 15.63 1.61 25.44
CA GLN A 82 16.79 1.10 26.18
C GLN A 82 18.12 1.35 25.46
N ALA A 83 18.16 1.22 24.13
CA ALA A 83 19.34 1.54 23.34
C ALA A 83 19.65 3.05 23.39
N GLN A 84 18.61 3.89 23.38
CA GLN A 84 18.77 5.34 23.52
C GLN A 84 19.18 5.75 24.94
N SER A 85 18.65 5.11 25.99
CA SER A 85 19.03 5.41 27.38
C SER A 85 20.48 4.99 27.68
N SER A 86 20.89 3.80 27.22
CA SER A 86 22.28 3.33 27.37
C SER A 86 23.27 4.16 26.56
N HIS A 87 22.90 4.64 25.37
CA HIS A 87 23.72 5.59 24.62
C HIS A 87 23.81 6.97 25.30
N ARG A 88 22.71 7.43 25.93
CA ARG A 88 22.66 8.70 26.67
C ARG A 88 23.51 8.67 27.93
N GLU A 89 23.48 7.59 28.70
CA GLU A 89 24.33 7.36 29.88
C GLU A 89 25.83 7.25 29.52
N ALA A 90 26.16 6.58 28.41
CA ALA A 90 27.55 6.51 27.94
C ALA A 90 28.08 7.85 27.40
N SER A 91 27.19 8.79 27.05
CA SER A 91 27.52 10.10 26.49
C SER A 91 27.51 11.24 27.52
N GLU A 92 27.07 11.02 28.76
CA GLU A 92 27.21 12.05 29.80
C GLU A 92 28.71 12.28 30.07
N PRO A 93 29.24 13.49 29.83
CA PRO A 93 30.64 13.76 30.14
C PRO A 93 30.82 13.67 31.65
N LYS A 94 31.81 12.87 32.08
CA LYS A 94 32.21 12.61 33.48
C LYS A 94 32.29 13.86 34.39
N VAL A 95 32.37 15.05 33.81
CA VAL A 95 32.35 16.35 34.47
C VAL A 95 30.97 16.67 35.08
N VAL A 96 29.86 16.29 34.42
CA VAL A 96 28.49 16.60 34.88
C VAL A 96 28.08 15.69 36.04
N SER A 97 28.52 14.44 36.06
CA SER A 97 28.29 13.55 37.22
C SER A 97 29.08 14.02 38.44
N MET A 98 30.35 14.40 38.27
CA MET A 98 31.18 14.94 39.36
C MET A 98 30.63 16.23 39.97
N LEU A 99 30.03 17.12 39.18
CA LEU A 99 29.42 18.36 39.67
C LEU A 99 28.14 18.11 40.48
N LYS A 100 27.33 17.11 40.09
CA LYS A 100 26.12 16.72 40.84
C LYS A 100 26.46 16.07 42.18
N ASP A 101 27.49 15.23 42.21
CA ASP A 101 27.99 14.60 43.45
C ASP A 101 28.55 15.65 44.42
N ALA A 102 29.33 16.62 43.90
CA ALA A 102 29.86 17.72 44.71
C ALA A 102 28.75 18.62 45.29
N ALA A 103 27.66 18.86 44.54
CA ALA A 103 26.52 19.64 45.02
C ALA A 103 25.74 18.93 46.13
N GLN A 104 25.49 17.63 46.00
CA GLN A 104 24.80 16.83 47.04
C GLN A 104 25.60 16.72 48.35
N THR A 105 26.92 16.73 48.25
CA THR A 105 27.79 16.62 49.44
C THR A 105 27.75 17.89 50.28
N ASN A 106 27.58 19.06 49.65
CA ASN A 106 27.46 20.34 50.36
C ASN A 106 26.10 20.52 51.06
N GLU A 107 25.00 20.03 50.49
CA GLU A 107 23.67 20.13 51.15
C GLU A 107 23.53 19.23 52.38
N ARG A 108 24.34 18.18 52.53
CA ARG A 108 24.35 17.32 53.73
C ARG A 108 25.20 17.88 54.88
N LEU A 109 25.99 18.92 54.63
CA LEU A 109 26.93 19.51 55.59
C LEU A 109 26.44 20.86 56.16
N VAL A 110 25.23 21.29 55.81
CA VAL A 110 24.52 22.44 56.39
C VAL A 110 23.37 21.93 57.27
#